data_AF-A0A353RCM8-F1
#
_entry.id   AF-A0A353RCM8-F1
#
_cell.length_a   1.000
_cell.length_b   1.000
_cell.length_c   1.000
_cell.angle_alpha   90.00
_cell.angle_beta   90.00
_cell.angle_gamma   90.00
#
_symmetry.space_group_name_H-M   'P 1'
#
loop_
_entity.id
_entity.type
_entity.pdbx_description
1 polymer ?
#
loop_
_entity_poly.entity_id
_entity_poly.type
_entity_poly.pdbx_seq_one_letter_code
_entity_poly.pdbx_strand_id
1 'polypeptide(L)' 'MALDAAIDWDRTGNVFNIQRYSLHDGPGIRTILFFKGCGLRCRWCCNPESQDPKPQILFLKSKCIGCRSCARVCPAGAIV' A
#
# COMPACT_ATOMS: atom_id res chain seq x y z
N MET A 1 30.00 -1.59 -17.11
CA MET A 1 29.33 -0.30 -16.83
C MET A 1 28.18 -0.18 -17.83
N ALA A 2 27.04 -0.82 -17.54
CA ALA A 2 25.89 -0.84 -18.44
C ALA A 2 24.78 -0.02 -17.77
N LEU A 3 24.72 1.27 -18.10
CA LEU A 3 23.69 2.20 -17.64
C LEU A 3 22.54 2.32 -18.65
N ASP A 4 22.31 1.27 -19.47
CA ASP A 4 21.37 1.31 -20.59
C ASP A 4 20.31 0.20 -20.50
N ALA A 5 19.91 -0.20 -19.30
CA ALA A 5 18.62 -0.88 -19.17
C ALA A 5 17.54 0.17 -19.49
N ALA A 6 16.95 0.09 -20.69
CA ALA A 6 15.90 0.99 -21.13
C ALA A 6 14.83 1.13 -20.04
N ILE A 7 14.59 2.36 -19.57
CA ILE A 7 13.59 2.65 -18.56
C ILE A 7 12.21 2.38 -19.17
N ASP A 8 11.51 1.42 -18.58
CA ASP A 8 10.10 1.13 -18.89
C ASP A 8 9.21 2.04 -18.04
N TRP A 9 8.71 3.11 -18.66
CA TRP A 9 7.82 4.09 -18.02
C TRP A 9 6.39 3.57 -17.80
N ASP A 10 6.00 2.48 -18.47
CA ASP A 10 4.67 1.89 -18.35
C ASP A 10 4.61 0.86 -17.23
N ARG A 11 5.73 0.58 -16.56
CA ARG A 11 5.81 -0.38 -15.48
C ARG A 11 5.10 0.13 -14.23
N THR A 12 4.11 -0.62 -13.78
CA THR A 12 3.33 -0.31 -12.56
C THR A 12 3.59 -1.30 -11.44
N GLY A 13 3.30 -0.89 -10.21
CA GLY A 13 3.41 -1.72 -9.02
C GLY A 13 2.34 -1.36 -7.99
N ASN A 14 1.87 -2.36 -7.25
CA ASN A 14 0.84 -2.16 -6.24
C ASN A 14 1.46 -1.61 -4.95
N VAL A 15 0.99 -0.45 -4.52
CA VAL A 15 1.34 0.15 -3.22
C VAL A 15 0.09 0.25 -2.35
N PHE A 16 0.24 0.05 -1.04
CA PHE A 16 -0.87 0.19 -0.09
C PHE A 16 -0.80 1.46 0.75
N ASN A 17 0.38 2.09 0.84
CA ASN A 17 0.56 3.36 1.52
C ASN A 17 1.70 4.17 0.89
N ILE A 18 1.55 5.50 0.94
CA ILE A 18 2.60 6.47 0.57
C ILE A 18 2.76 7.41 1.76
N GLN A 19 3.82 7.19 2.54
CA GLN A 19 4.12 8.00 3.72
C GLN A 19 5.12 9.08 3.35
N ARG A 20 4.75 10.33 3.57
CA ARG A 20 5.61 11.50 3.34
C ARG A 20 6.20 11.96 4.67
N TYR A 21 7.36 12.60 4.63
CA TYR A 21 8.03 13.17 5.80
C TYR A 21 8.40 12.15 6.89
N SER A 22 8.79 10.93 6.50
CA SER A 22 9.34 9.96 7.46
C SER A 22 10.73 10.40 7.92
N LEU A 23 10.90 10.50 9.24
CA LEU A 23 12.14 10.88 9.92
C LEU A 23 12.88 9.70 10.56
N HIS A 24 12.20 8.57 10.73
CA HIS A 24 12.68 7.42 11.51
C HIS A 24 13.05 6.21 10.66
N ASP A 25 12.75 6.24 9.36
CA ASP A 25 12.91 5.11 8.44
C ASP A 25 14.19 5.23 7.59
N GLY A 26 15.25 5.76 8.21
CA GLY A 26 16.55 6.00 7.59
C GLY A 26 17.01 7.45 7.72
N PRO A 27 18.22 7.79 7.23
CA PRO A 27 18.79 9.13 7.37
C PRO A 27 17.99 10.19 6.62
N GLY A 28 17.75 11.36 7.24
CA GLY A 28 17.09 12.51 6.61
C GLY A 28 15.57 12.36 6.45
N ILE A 29 14.95 13.28 5.71
CA ILE A 29 13.51 13.27 5.43
C ILE A 29 13.25 12.37 4.21
N ARG A 30 12.31 11.43 4.33
CA ARG A 30 11.99 10.43 3.30
C ARG A 30 10.51 10.39 2.94
N THR A 31 10.24 10.09 1.67
CA THR A 31 8.94 9.59 1.23
C THR A 31 9.07 8.09 1.00
N ILE A 32 8.25 7.31 1.69
CA ILE A 32 8.28 5.85 1.65
C ILE A 32 7.08 5.37 0.85
N LEU A 33 7.36 4.49 -0.11
CA LEU A 33 6.37 3.74 -0.85
C LEU A 33 6.28 2.34 -0.23
N PHE A 34 5.15 2.02 0.37
CA PHE A 34 4.91 0.69 0.92
C PHE A 34 4.24 -0.20 -0.13
N PHE A 35 4.99 -1.16 -0.65
CA PHE A 35 4.54 -2.09 -1.66
C PHE A 35 3.68 -3.22 -1.08
N LYS A 36 2.75 -3.71 -1.90
CA LYS A 36 2.05 -4.98 -1.70
C LYS A 36 2.95 -6.15 -2.12
N GLY A 37 2.78 -7.28 -1.46
CA GLY A 37 3.57 -8.49 -1.64
C GLY A 37 4.69 -8.62 -0.61
N CYS A 38 4.55 -9.56 0.31
CA CYS A 38 5.63 -10.03 1.17
C CYS A 38 5.49 -11.54 1.35
N GLY A 39 6.52 -12.30 0.98
CA GLY A 39 6.51 -13.76 1.10
C GLY A 39 6.64 -14.27 2.53
N LEU A 40 7.00 -13.40 3.48
CA LEU A 40 7.16 -13.77 4.88
C LEU A 40 5.83 -13.74 5.63
N ARG A 41 5.74 -14.52 6.72
CA ARG A 41 4.59 -14.59 7.63
C ARG A 41 5.04 -14.42 9.07
N CYS A 42 5.74 -13.32 9.33
CA CYS A 42 6.25 -12.99 10.66
C CYS A 42 5.09 -12.91 11.66
N ARG A 43 5.27 -13.52 12.84
CA ARG A 43 4.25 -13.53 13.91
C ARG A 43 3.91 -12.12 14.44
N TRP A 44 4.82 -11.18 14.25
CA TRP A 44 4.75 -9.79 14.70
C TRP A 44 5.02 -8.86 13.52
N CYS A 45 4.38 -9.15 12.38
CA CYS A 45 4.43 -8.29 11.22
C CYS A 45 3.76 -6.94 11.53
N CYS A 46 4.51 -5.84 11.37
CA CYS A 46 3.95 -4.50 11.57
C CYS A 46 3.00 -4.07 10.46
N ASN A 47 3.11 -4.69 9.27
CA ASN A 47 2.34 -4.35 8.07
C ASN A 47 1.69 -5.62 7.46
N PRO A 48 0.79 -6.32 8.17
CA PRO A 48 0.17 -7.55 7.67
C PRO A 48 -0.60 -7.35 6.35
N GLU A 49 -1.10 -6.15 6.09
CA GLU A 49 -1.74 -5.73 4.84
C GLU A 49 -0.82 -5.79 3.63
N SER A 50 0.51 -5.85 3.81
CA SER A 50 1.46 -5.98 2.70
C SER A 50 1.57 -7.42 2.20
N GLN A 51 1.06 -8.43 2.91
CA GLN A 51 1.34 -9.84 2.62
C GLN A 51 0.67 -10.34 1.35
N ASP A 52 -0.58 -9.95 1.09
CA ASP A 52 -1.28 -10.26 -0.16
C ASP A 52 -0.85 -9.27 -1.25
N PRO A 53 -0.32 -9.73 -2.40
CA PRO A 53 0.07 -8.85 -3.50
C PRO A 53 -1.11 -8.16 -4.19
N LYS A 54 -2.34 -8.64 -3.99
CA LYS A 54 -3.54 -8.10 -4.64
C LYS A 54 -4.03 -6.82 -3.96
N PRO A 55 -4.66 -5.91 -4.71
CA PRO A 55 -5.39 -4.79 -4.13
C PRO A 55 -6.50 -5.29 -3.19
N GLN A 56 -6.63 -4.64 -2.04
CA GLN A 56 -7.63 -4.95 -1.03
C GLN A 56 -8.32 -3.65 -0.60
N ILE A 57 -9.59 -3.77 -0.21
CA ILE A 57 -10.35 -2.64 0.32
C ILE A 57 -9.73 -2.19 1.63
N LEU A 58 -9.25 -0.95 1.67
CA LEU A 58 -8.81 -0.27 2.88
C LEU A 58 -9.84 0.79 3.25
N PHE A 59 -10.33 0.75 4.49
CA PHE A 59 -11.23 1.77 5.00
C PHE A 59 -10.49 2.69 5.98
N LEU A 60 -10.35 3.96 5.61
CA LEU A 60 -9.75 5.00 6.45
C LEU A 60 -10.86 5.94 6.90
N LYS A 61 -11.34 5.77 8.14
CA LYS A 61 -12.46 6.55 8.70
C LYS A 61 -12.25 8.06 8.56
N SER A 62 -11.03 8.55 8.78
CA SER A 62 -10.68 9.96 8.66
C SER A 62 -10.76 10.53 7.24
N LYS A 63 -10.73 9.68 6.21
CA LYS A 63 -10.84 10.07 4.80
C LYS A 63 -12.22 9.79 4.22
N CYS A 64 -13.14 9.24 5.02
CA CYS A 64 -14.48 8.91 4.55
C CYS A 64 -15.33 10.18 4.38
N ILE A 65 -15.94 10.35 3.21
CA ILE A 65 -16.87 11.45 2.91
C ILE A 65 -18.34 10.99 2.89
N GLY A 66 -18.63 9.78 3.35
CA GLY A 66 -19.99 9.24 3.40
C GLY A 66 -20.59 8.78 2.06
N CYS A 67 -19.77 8.63 1.00
CA CYS A 67 -20.26 8.26 -0.34
C CYS A 67 -20.79 6.82 -0.48
N ARG A 68 -20.57 5.96 0.55
CA ARG A 68 -20.93 4.53 0.58
C ARG A 68 -20.37 3.67 -0.57
N SER A 69 -19.37 4.13 -1.32
CA SER A 69 -18.74 3.32 -2.36
C SER A 69 -18.13 2.03 -1.80
N CYS A 70 -17.59 2.09 -0.57
CA CYS A 70 -17.05 0.91 0.11
C CYS A 70 -18.12 -0.16 0.39
N ALA A 71 -19.35 0.22 0.74
CA ALA A 71 -20.45 -0.72 0.96
C ALA A 71 -20.82 -1.47 -0.33
N ARG A 72 -20.83 -0.77 -1.47
CA ARG A 72 -21.16 -1.35 -2.78
C ARG A 72 -20.18 -2.43 -3.23
N VAL A 73 -18.89 -2.28 -2.90
CA VAL A 73 -17.84 -3.21 -3.32
C VAL A 73 -17.47 -4.23 -2.25
N CYS A 74 -18.09 -4.18 -1.06
CA CYS A 74 -17.75 -5.07 0.04
C CYS A 74 -18.28 -6.48 -0.25
N PRO A 75 -17.42 -7.49 -0.47
CA PRO A 75 -17.88 -8.84 -0.80
C PRO A 75 -18.58 -9.53 0.38
N ALA A 76 -18.31 -9.09 1.61
CA ALA A 76 -18.89 -9.65 2.83
C ALA A 76 -20.18 -8.94 3.27
N GLY A 77 -20.59 -7.84 2.62
CA GLY A 77 -21.74 -7.05 3.06
C GLY A 77 -21.61 -6.45 4.47
N ALA A 78 -20.38 -6.31 4.97
CA ALA A 78 -20.12 -5.95 6.37
C ALA A 78 -20.22 -4.43 6.66
N ILE A 79 -20.37 -3.60 5.62
CA ILE A 79 -20.45 -2.15 5.75
C ILE A 79 -21.91 -1.74 5.54
N VAL A 80 -22.60 -1.41 6.63
CA VAL A 80 -23.99 -0.94 6.64
C VAL A 80 -24.10 0.56 6.45
#